data_AF-A0A7V9GJG9-F1
#
_entry.id   AF-A0A7V9GJG9-F1
#
_cell.length_a   1.000
_cell.length_b   1.000
_cell.length_c   1.000
_cell.angle_alpha   90.00
_cell.angle_beta   90.00
_cell.angle_gamma   90.00
#
_symmetry.space_group_name_H-M   'P 1'
#
loop_
_entity.id
_entity.type
_entity.pdbx_description
1 polymer ?
#
loop_
_entity_poly.entity_id
_entity_poly.type
_entity_poly.pdbx_seq_one_letter_code
_entity_poly.pdbx_strand_id
1 'polypeptide(L)' 'MYFGPHDVFLAIDIRFKKNQSSLEIEKAVCRLEKDIRHTHPIVKRIFIEMSSFTEHKTIE' A
#
# COMPACT_ATOMS: atom_id res chain seq x y z
N MET A 1 17.90 4.25 -7.35
CA MET A 1 16.77 5.18 -7.63
C MET A 1 17.30 6.60 -7.50
N TYR A 2 17.03 7.49 -8.46
CA TYR A 2 17.39 8.91 -8.35
C TYR A 2 16.09 9.71 -8.16
N PHE A 3 16.02 10.50 -7.09
CA PHE A 3 14.88 11.33 -6.74
C PHE A 3 15.34 12.79 -6.71
N GLY A 4 14.54 13.72 -7.24
CA GLY A 4 14.81 15.13 -7.05
C GLY A 4 14.84 15.50 -5.57
N PRO A 5 15.43 16.64 -5.18
CA PRO A 5 15.59 17.04 -3.78
C PRO A 5 14.25 17.22 -3.02
N HIS A 6 13.13 17.23 -3.74
CA HIS A 6 11.78 17.38 -3.20
C HIS A 6 10.85 16.24 -3.62
N ASP A 7 11.37 15.18 -4.23
CA ASP A 7 10.54 14.03 -4.61
C ASP A 7 10.49 13.03 -3.45
N VAL A 8 9.28 12.79 -2.93
CA VAL A 8 9.06 11.74 -1.95
C VAL A 8 8.60 10.46 -2.65
N PHE A 9 9.33 9.38 -2.39
CA PHE A 9 8.94 8.01 -2.72
C PHE A 9 8.37 7.35 -1.47
N LEU A 10 7.13 6.87 -1.57
CA LEU A 10 6.43 6.22 -0.48
C LEU A 10 6.33 4.71 -0.77
N ALA A 11 6.92 3.89 0.08
CA ALA A 11 6.77 2.44 0.05
C ALA A 11 5.88 2.00 1.22
N ILE A 12 4.83 1.23 0.95
CA ILE A 12 3.87 0.74 1.94
C ILE A 12 3.62 -0.75 1.70
N ASP A 13 3.64 -1.52 2.79
CA ASP A 13 3.13 -2.90 2.82
C ASP A 13 1.75 -2.91 3.49
N ILE A 14 0.76 -3.48 2.81
CA ILE A 14 -0.63 -3.57 3.25
C ILE A 14 -1.05 -5.02 3.39
N ARG A 15 -1.51 -5.37 4.59
CA ARG A 15 -2.04 -6.69 4.89
C ARG A 15 -3.57 -6.71 4.89
N PHE A 16 -4.14 -7.52 4.02
CA PHE A 16 -5.59 -7.74 3.94
C PHE A 16 -6.00 -9.00 4.70
N LYS A 17 -7.18 -8.96 5.32
CA LYS A 17 -7.80 -10.14 5.94
C LYS A 17 -7.96 -11.26 4.91
N LYS A 18 -7.90 -12.51 5.38
CA LYS A 18 -8.22 -13.68 4.56
C LYS A 18 -9.61 -13.51 3.93
N ASN A 19 -9.78 -14.04 2.72
CA ASN A 19 -11.05 -14.04 1.96
C ASN A 19 -11.60 -12.65 1.58
N GLN A 20 -10.75 -11.61 1.55
CA GLN A 20 -11.12 -10.35 0.90
C GLN A 20 -11.17 -10.54 -0.61
N SER A 21 -12.24 -10.03 -1.24
CA SER A 21 -12.34 -10.14 -2.70
C SER A 21 -11.33 -9.22 -3.37
N SER A 22 -10.83 -9.61 -4.56
CA SER A 22 -9.92 -8.77 -5.34
C SER A 22 -10.51 -7.39 -5.63
N LEU A 23 -11.83 -7.31 -5.82
CA LEU A 23 -12.55 -6.05 -6.06
C LEU A 23 -12.53 -5.13 -4.82
N GLU A 24 -12.69 -5.68 -3.62
CA GLU A 24 -12.61 -4.91 -2.39
C GLU A 24 -11.20 -4.41 -2.12
N ILE A 25 -10.20 -5.25 -2.38
CA ILE A 25 -8.78 -4.89 -2.28
C ILE A 25 -8.47 -3.73 -3.24
N GLU A 26 -8.87 -3.83 -4.51
CA GLU A 26 -8.66 -2.79 -5.52
C GLU A 26 -9.31 -1.46 -5.10
N LYS A 27 -10.56 -1.50 -4.63
CA LYS A 27 -11.26 -0.31 -4.13
C LYS A 27 -10.54 0.33 -2.94
N ALA A 28 -10.03 -0.48 -2.02
CA ALA A 28 -9.30 0.01 -0.86
C ALA A 28 -7.98 0.67 -1.25
N VAL A 29 -7.22 0.05 -2.15
CA VAL A 29 -5.96 0.59 -2.68
C VAL A 29 -6.20 1.89 -3.46
N CYS A 30 -7.20 1.91 -4.35
CA CYS A 30 -7.54 3.09 -5.13
C CYS A 30 -7.91 4.29 -4.23
N ARG A 31 -8.72 4.04 -3.18
CA ARG A 31 -9.05 5.07 -2.18
C ARG A 31 -7.80 5.56 -1.45
N LEU A 32 -6.95 4.65 -0.96
CA LEU A 32 -5.74 4.99 -0.24
C LEU A 32 -4.78 5.85 -1.08
N GLU A 33 -4.53 5.44 -2.33
CA GLU A 33 -3.67 6.21 -3.24
C GLU A 33 -4.22 7.60 -3.51
N LYS A 34 -5.53 7.71 -3.74
CA LYS A 34 -6.20 9.00 -3.96
C LYS A 34 -6.03 9.92 -2.75
N ASP A 35 -6.25 9.40 -1.54
CA ASP A 35 -6.16 10.18 -0.30
C ASP A 35 -4.72 10.62 -0.02
N ILE A 36 -3.72 9.75 -0.26
CA ILE A 36 -2.30 10.09 -0.12
C ILE A 36 -1.93 11.20 -1.11
N ARG A 37 -2.31 11.08 -2.38
CA ARG A 37 -1.96 12.09 -3.40
C ARG A 37 -2.64 13.42 -3.14
N HIS A 38 -3.86 13.41 -2.61
CA HIS A 38 -4.59 14.63 -2.25
C HIS A 38 -3.96 15.32 -1.04
N THR A 39 -3.62 14.55 0.00
CA THR A 39 -3.10 15.08 1.27
C THR A 39 -1.61 15.42 1.18
N HIS A 40 -0.84 14.69 0.37
CA HIS A 40 0.61 14.84 0.22
C HIS A 40 1.04 14.93 -1.26
N PRO A 41 0.82 16.07 -1.96
CA PRO A 41 1.17 16.23 -3.37
C PRO A 41 2.66 16.10 -3.71
N ILE A 42 3.53 16.14 -2.70
CA ILE A 42 4.98 15.92 -2.80
C ILE A 42 5.33 14.44 -3.02
N VAL A 43 4.43 13.51 -2.68
CA VAL A 43 4.60 12.08 -2.93
C VAL A 43 4.36 11.82 -4.42
N LYS A 44 5.43 11.72 -5.19
CA LYS A 44 5.36 11.52 -6.65
C LYS A 44 5.15 10.07 -7.03
N ARG A 45 5.66 9.16 -6.22
CA ARG A 45 5.65 7.72 -6.50
C ARG A 45 5.25 6.98 -5.23
N ILE A 46 4.31 6.05 -5.39
CA ILE A 46 3.82 5.18 -4.33
C ILE A 46 4.07 3.76 -4.83
N PHE A 47 4.73 2.94 -4.01
CA PHE A 47 4.86 1.51 -4.21
C PHE A 47 4.07 0.82 -3.11
N ILE A 48 3.15 -0.05 -3.51
CA ILE A 48 2.27 -0.77 -2.60
C ILE A 48 2.51 -2.25 -2.79
N GLU A 49 3.02 -2.89 -1.75
CA GLU A 49 3.03 -4.34 -1.63
C GLU A 49 1.78 -4.79 -0.89
N MET A 50 1.19 -5.89 -1.33
CA MET A 50 -0.05 -6.41 -0.78
C MET A 50 0.14 -7.87 -0.42
N SER A 51 -0.18 -8.20 0.83
CA SER A 51 -0.16 -9.56 1.32
C SER A 51 -1.44 -9.88 2.10
N SER A 52 -1.70 -11.17 2.30
CA SER A 52 -2.81 -11.64 3.13
C SER A 52 -2.28 -11.98 4.52
N PHE A 53 -3.11 -11.86 5.56
CA PHE A 53 -2.78 -12.42 6.87
C PHE A 53 -2.68 -13.95 6.74
N THR A 54 -1.47 -14.46 6.51
CA THR A 54 -1.12 -15.85 6.76
C THR A 54 -0.88 -16.00 8.25
N GLU A 55 -1.66 -16.85 8.91
CA GLU A 55 -1.33 -17.27 10.28
C GLU A 55 0.00 -18.02 10.20
N HIS A 56 1.07 -17.41 10.71
CA HIS A 56 2.16 -18.22 11.21
C HIS A 56 1.61 -18.97 12.41
N LYS A 57 1.25 -20.24 12.21
CA LYS A 57 1.33 -21.18 13.33
C LYS A 57 2.80 -21.16 13.73
N THR A 58 3.11 -20.46 14.82
CA THR A 58 4.34 -20.68 15.58
C THR A 58 4.34 -22.17 15.91
N ILE A 59 5.21 -22.91 15.25
CA ILE A 59 5.50 -24.29 15.62
C ILE A 59 6.46 -24.14 16.80
N GLU A 60 5.95 -24.34 18.01
CA GLU A 60 6.75 -24.57 19.21
C GLU A 60 7.51 -25.90 19.11
#